data_AF-A0A1I8A3N8-F1
#
_entry.id   AF-A0A1I8A3N8-F1
#
_cell.length_a   1.000
_cell.length_b   1.000
_cell.length_c   1.000
_cell.angle_alpha   90.00
_cell.angle_beta   90.00
_cell.angle_gamma   90.00
#
_symmetry.space_group_name_H-M   'P 1'
#
loop_
_entity.id
_entity.type
_entity.pdbx_description
1 polymer ?
#
loop_
_entity_poly.entity_id
_entity_poly.type
_entity_poly.pdbx_seq_one_letter_code
_entity_poly.pdbx_strand_id
1 'polypeptide(L)'
;MPNHSGHADDMLFALGLHYSGHLTEEEKFMDQYYPQIFRNFVKTGRPDNKWEPLKDDGSGYFSIEAMKNGSTIILPHQKNTYFYQEQIHFWLSHLSSVNERAIERQNRTKRSVLSNSFPVPLNTNQLPLKVNSDVAALKEANKSLLSAFWLMIVIALILAAALLVMAISNHLNATIQDSYCFAEEPDLFANTEKGTFTLYGSTN
;
A
#
# COMPACT_ATOMS: atom_id res chain seq x y z
N MET A 1 -16.80 -3.09 -5.86
CA MET A 1 -16.68 -2.62 -7.26
C MET A 1 -16.65 -3.84 -8.15
N PRO A 2 -17.54 -3.96 -9.15
CA PRO A 2 -17.72 -5.21 -9.89
C PRO A 2 -16.48 -5.70 -10.66
N ASN A 3 -15.53 -4.81 -10.99
CA ASN A 3 -14.36 -5.11 -11.84
C ASN A 3 -12.99 -4.90 -11.16
N HIS A 4 -12.96 -4.31 -9.96
CA HIS A 4 -11.75 -3.93 -9.22
C HIS A 4 -11.98 -4.04 -7.71
N SER A 5 -12.32 -5.25 -7.22
CA SER A 5 -12.38 -5.53 -5.78
C SER A 5 -11.24 -6.44 -5.34
N GLY A 6 -10.06 -6.25 -5.93
CA GLY A 6 -8.82 -6.83 -5.44
C GLY A 6 -8.50 -6.30 -4.05
N HIS A 7 -7.61 -7.01 -3.36
CA HIS A 7 -7.09 -6.53 -2.09
C HIS A 7 -6.40 -5.18 -2.29
N ALA A 8 -6.81 -4.16 -1.51
CA ALA A 8 -6.31 -2.79 -1.54
C ALA A 8 -6.70 -1.91 -2.74
N ASP A 9 -7.63 -2.33 -3.62
CA ASP A 9 -8.10 -1.47 -4.71
C ASP A 9 -8.83 -0.21 -4.19
N ASP A 10 -9.41 -0.28 -3.00
CA ASP A 10 -10.01 0.83 -2.28
C ASP A 10 -9.03 1.93 -1.89
N MET A 11 -7.73 1.63 -1.78
CA MET A 11 -6.70 2.66 -1.53
C MET A 11 -6.62 3.68 -2.66
N LEU A 12 -6.82 3.26 -3.90
CA LEU A 12 -6.75 4.16 -5.05
C LEU A 12 -7.83 5.25 -4.95
N PHE A 13 -9.04 4.88 -4.53
CA PHE A 13 -10.13 5.82 -4.24
C PHE A 13 -9.86 6.66 -2.99
N ALA A 14 -9.34 6.05 -1.92
CA ALA A 14 -9.03 6.76 -0.68
C ALA A 14 -7.97 7.87 -0.87
N LEU A 15 -6.97 7.60 -1.71
CA LEU A 15 -5.85 8.49 -1.99
C LEU A 15 -6.09 9.41 -3.20
N GLY A 16 -7.17 9.20 -3.96
CA GLY A 16 -7.45 9.94 -5.19
C GLY A 16 -6.41 9.70 -6.29
N LEU A 17 -5.88 8.47 -6.37
CA LEU A 17 -4.84 8.07 -7.33
C LEU A 17 -5.41 7.40 -8.58
N HIS A 18 -6.73 7.37 -8.76
CA HIS A 18 -7.33 6.81 -9.95
C HIS A 18 -7.01 7.65 -11.19
N TYR A 19 -6.52 6.99 -12.24
CA TYR A 19 -6.33 7.64 -13.53
C TYR A 19 -7.68 7.92 -14.18
N SER A 20 -8.05 9.19 -14.24
CA SER A 20 -9.40 9.66 -14.59
C SER A 20 -9.84 9.38 -16.03
N GLY A 21 -8.93 8.94 -16.91
CA GLY A 21 -9.18 8.79 -18.35
C GLY A 21 -10.20 7.70 -18.72
N HIS A 22 -10.44 6.72 -17.86
CA HIS A 22 -11.24 5.53 -18.19
C HIS A 22 -12.22 5.06 -17.10
N LEU A 23 -12.56 5.93 -16.14
CA LEU A 23 -13.45 5.55 -15.05
C LEU A 23 -14.89 5.34 -15.52
N THR A 24 -15.53 4.26 -15.05
CA THR A 24 -16.98 4.04 -15.20
C THR A 24 -17.77 5.07 -14.37
N GLU A 25 -19.08 5.14 -14.55
CA GLU A 25 -19.94 6.04 -13.76
C GLU A 25 -19.88 5.71 -12.27
N GLU A 26 -19.84 4.42 -11.93
CA GLU A 26 -19.73 3.92 -10.56
C GLU A 26 -18.39 4.31 -9.95
N GLU A 27 -17.29 4.17 -10.70
CA GLU A 27 -15.95 4.53 -10.25
C GLU A 27 -15.80 6.05 -10.07
N LYS A 28 -16.36 6.86 -10.97
CA LYS A 28 -16.40 8.32 -10.81
C LYS A 28 -17.15 8.73 -9.54
N PHE A 29 -18.26 8.05 -9.24
CA PHE A 29 -18.97 8.29 -7.98
C PHE A 29 -18.08 7.94 -6.78
N MET A 30 -17.42 6.78 -6.82
CA MET A 30 -16.57 6.33 -5.72
C MET A 30 -15.34 7.21 -5.50
N ASP A 31 -14.74 7.73 -6.57
CA ASP A 31 -13.61 8.67 -6.54
C ASP A 31 -13.94 9.97 -5.81
N GLN A 32 -15.20 10.39 -5.87
CA GLN A 32 -15.70 11.55 -5.13
C GLN A 32 -16.14 11.18 -3.70
N TYR A 33 -16.83 10.05 -3.55
CA TYR A 33 -17.45 9.64 -2.30
C TYR A 33 -16.43 9.18 -1.25
N TYR A 34 -15.45 8.35 -1.62
CA TYR A 34 -14.51 7.72 -0.69
C TYR A 34 -13.65 8.75 0.07
N PRO A 35 -13.03 9.75 -0.58
CA PRO A 35 -12.30 10.81 0.14
C PRO A 35 -13.23 11.65 1.02
N GLN A 36 -14.49 11.86 0.61
CA GLN A 36 -15.45 12.64 1.38
C GLN A 36 -15.80 11.96 2.71
N ILE A 37 -16.09 10.65 2.71
CA ILE A 37 -16.43 9.93 3.94
C ILE A 37 -15.28 9.93 4.94
N PHE A 38 -14.02 9.82 4.48
CA PHE A 38 -12.86 9.94 5.36
C PHE A 38 -12.72 11.35 5.93
N ARG A 39 -12.85 12.38 5.10
CA ARG A 39 -12.81 13.78 5.57
C ARG A 39 -13.89 14.05 6.61
N ASN A 40 -15.10 13.54 6.40
CA ASN A 40 -16.19 13.68 7.34
C ASN A 40 -15.87 12.95 8.66
N PHE A 41 -15.41 11.70 8.60
CA PHE A 41 -15.03 10.94 9.78
C PHE A 41 -13.96 11.67 10.61
N VAL A 42 -12.91 12.18 9.98
CA VAL A 42 -11.84 12.93 10.68
C VAL A 42 -12.38 14.21 11.31
N LYS A 43 -13.30 14.93 10.65
CA LYS A 43 -13.83 16.21 11.13
C LYS A 43 -14.90 16.07 12.21
N THR A 44 -15.78 15.07 12.09
CA THR A 44 -17.03 15.00 12.86
C THR A 44 -17.20 13.69 13.62
N GLY A 45 -16.31 12.71 13.40
CA GLY A 45 -16.49 11.34 13.89
C GLY A 45 -17.56 10.55 13.14
N ARG A 46 -18.25 11.14 12.15
CA ARG A 46 -19.33 10.51 11.39
C ARG A 46 -19.04 10.53 9.89
N PRO A 47 -18.75 9.37 9.26
CA PRO A 47 -18.36 9.32 7.84
C PRO A 47 -19.49 9.76 6.88
N ASP A 48 -20.71 9.32 7.15
CA ASP A 48 -21.90 9.59 6.33
C ASP A 48 -23.15 9.70 7.23
N ASN A 49 -24.16 10.44 6.80
CA ASN A 49 -25.41 10.60 7.56
C ASN A 49 -26.28 9.34 7.56
N LYS A 50 -26.15 8.46 6.57
CA LYS A 50 -26.82 7.15 6.49
C LYS A 50 -26.02 6.02 7.11
N TRP A 51 -24.77 6.29 7.51
CA TRP A 51 -23.92 5.30 8.17
C TRP A 51 -24.26 5.23 9.65
N GLU A 52 -24.91 4.15 10.03
CA GLU A 52 -25.29 3.88 11.42
C GLU A 52 -24.14 3.16 12.15
N PRO A 53 -23.90 3.46 13.44
CA PRO A 53 -22.95 2.72 14.25
C PRO A 53 -23.25 1.21 14.25
N LEU A 54 -22.20 0.41 14.48
CA LEU A 54 -22.34 -1.03 14.73
C LEU A 54 -23.29 -1.24 15.92
N LYS A 55 -24.24 -2.18 15.78
CA LYS A 55 -25.20 -2.49 16.84
C LYS A 55 -24.56 -3.40 17.88
N ASP A 56 -25.11 -3.37 19.10
CA ASP A 56 -24.63 -4.17 20.24
C ASP A 56 -24.71 -5.68 19.97
N ASP A 57 -25.64 -6.11 19.12
CA ASP A 57 -25.79 -7.51 18.71
C ASP A 57 -24.76 -7.97 17.67
N GLY A 58 -23.85 -7.07 17.25
CA GLY A 58 -22.83 -7.33 16.23
C GLY A 58 -23.36 -7.28 14.79
N SER A 59 -24.62 -6.92 14.58
CA SER A 59 -25.20 -6.71 13.25
C SER A 59 -25.05 -5.25 12.80
N GLY A 60 -25.18 -5.03 11.50
CA GLY A 60 -25.08 -3.69 10.95
C GLY A 60 -23.69 -3.39 10.42
N TYR A 61 -23.58 -3.16 9.12
CA TYR A 61 -22.37 -2.64 8.50
C TYR A 61 -22.74 -1.74 7.33
N PHE A 62 -21.86 -0.80 6.99
CA PHE A 62 -22.08 0.07 5.85
C PHE A 62 -21.38 -0.51 4.62
N SER A 63 -22.15 -0.80 3.58
CA SER A 63 -21.63 -1.34 2.32
C SER A 63 -21.11 -0.19 1.47
N ILE A 64 -19.79 -0.08 1.34
CA ILE A 64 -19.17 0.93 0.48
C ILE A 64 -18.96 0.34 -0.91
N GLU A 65 -20.01 0.38 -1.72
CA GLU A 65 -19.99 -0.11 -3.09
C GLU A 65 -20.84 0.79 -3.99
N ALA A 66 -20.31 1.08 -5.18
CA ALA A 66 -21.11 1.51 -6.32
C ALA A 66 -21.06 0.40 -7.36
N MET A 67 -22.22 -0.13 -7.74
CA MET A 67 -22.31 -1.14 -8.78
C MET A 67 -23.55 -0.94 -9.64
N LYS A 68 -23.40 -1.24 -10.93
CA LYS A 68 -24.53 -1.32 -11.84
C LYS A 68 -25.28 -2.63 -11.64
N ASN A 69 -26.59 -2.53 -11.45
CA ASN A 69 -27.52 -3.65 -11.47
C ASN A 69 -28.62 -3.36 -12.50
N GLY A 70 -28.43 -3.88 -13.73
CA GLY A 70 -29.30 -3.59 -14.87
C GLY A 70 -29.31 -2.10 -15.22
N SER A 71 -30.47 -1.46 -15.08
CA SER A 71 -30.66 -0.02 -15.30
C SER A 71 -30.45 0.84 -14.03
N THR A 72 -30.16 0.23 -12.89
CA THR A 72 -30.01 0.91 -11.60
C THR A 72 -28.57 0.89 -11.12
N ILE A 73 -28.16 1.89 -10.34
CA ILE A 73 -26.89 1.89 -9.63
C ILE A 73 -27.19 1.67 -8.15
N ILE A 74 -26.62 0.61 -7.59
CA ILE A 74 -26.59 0.40 -6.14
C ILE A 74 -25.48 1.31 -5.60
N LEU A 75 -25.86 2.23 -4.72
CA LEU A 75 -24.96 3.18 -4.07
C LEU A 75 -24.62 2.72 -2.64
N PRO A 76 -23.62 3.33 -1.98
CA PRO A 76 -23.29 3.00 -0.60
C PRO A 76 -24.50 3.12 0.33
N HIS A 77 -24.68 2.10 1.18
CA HIS A 77 -25.87 1.99 2.03
C HIS A 77 -25.62 1.13 3.27
N GLN A 78 -26.41 1.38 4.31
CA GLN A 78 -26.44 0.58 5.52
C GLN A 78 -27.05 -0.80 5.23
N LYS A 79 -26.36 -1.86 5.66
CA LYS A 79 -26.87 -3.23 5.68
C LYS A 79 -27.14 -3.64 7.13
N ASN A 80 -28.41 -3.87 7.45
CA ASN A 80 -28.87 -4.25 8.79
C ASN A 80 -28.85 -5.76 9.01
N THR A 81 -27.74 -6.40 8.65
CA THR A 81 -27.54 -7.85 8.75
C THR A 81 -26.16 -8.16 9.33
N TYR A 82 -25.91 -9.44 9.62
CA TYR A 82 -24.58 -9.92 10.00
C TYR A 82 -23.66 -10.02 8.79
N PHE A 83 -22.42 -9.57 8.95
CA PHE A 83 -21.37 -9.76 7.96
C PHE A 83 -20.80 -11.18 8.09
N TYR A 84 -20.96 -12.03 7.06
CA TYR A 84 -20.40 -13.39 7.00
C TYR A 84 -20.51 -14.20 8.32
N GLN A 85 -21.72 -14.25 8.88
CA GLN A 85 -21.96 -14.80 10.22
C GLN A 85 -21.45 -16.24 10.39
N GLU A 86 -21.68 -17.09 9.39
CA GLU A 86 -21.28 -18.50 9.44
C GLU A 86 -19.76 -18.64 9.46
N GLN A 87 -19.06 -17.84 8.66
CA GLN A 87 -17.61 -17.85 8.58
C GLN A 87 -17.00 -17.32 9.88
N ILE A 88 -17.53 -16.20 10.40
CA ILE A 88 -17.10 -15.64 11.70
C ILE A 88 -17.33 -16.68 12.81
N HIS A 89 -18.49 -17.33 12.86
CA HIS A 89 -18.79 -18.35 13.84
C HIS A 89 -17.87 -19.57 13.72
N PHE A 90 -17.58 -20.02 12.49
CA PHE A 90 -16.64 -21.09 12.26
C PHE A 90 -15.24 -20.76 12.81
N TRP A 91 -14.70 -19.58 12.49
CA TRP A 91 -13.35 -19.19 12.91
C TRP A 91 -13.25 -18.91 14.41
N LEU A 92 -14.20 -18.15 14.97
CA LEU A 92 -14.09 -17.66 16.35
C LEU A 92 -14.65 -18.65 17.39
N SER A 93 -15.67 -19.42 17.04
CA SER A 93 -16.32 -20.37 17.96
C SER A 93 -15.91 -21.80 17.67
N HIS A 94 -16.17 -22.28 16.45
CA HIS A 94 -15.98 -23.70 16.14
C HIS A 94 -14.52 -24.13 16.22
N LEU A 95 -13.61 -23.41 15.55
CA LEU A 95 -12.18 -23.74 15.57
C LEU A 95 -11.57 -23.58 16.96
N SER A 96 -12.01 -22.58 17.73
CA SER A 96 -11.61 -22.43 19.13
C SER A 96 -11.96 -23.67 19.96
N SER A 97 -13.20 -24.17 19.84
CA SER A 97 -13.65 -25.38 20.54
C SER A 97 -12.91 -26.66 20.11
N VAL A 98 -12.50 -26.75 18.84
CA VAL A 98 -11.70 -27.86 18.34
C VAL A 98 -10.30 -27.80 18.94
N ASN A 99 -9.69 -26.62 18.98
CA ASN A 99 -8.37 -26.40 19.57
C ASN A 99 -8.35 -26.71 21.08
N GLU A 100 -9.35 -26.23 21.82
CA GLU A 100 -9.49 -26.51 23.25
C GLU A 100 -9.55 -28.02 23.53
N ARG A 101 -10.41 -28.75 22.80
CA ARG A 101 -10.50 -30.22 22.92
C ARG A 101 -9.20 -30.93 22.54
N ALA A 102 -8.44 -30.41 21.58
CA ALA A 102 -7.15 -30.97 21.21
C ALA A 102 -6.11 -30.80 22.33
N ILE A 103 -6.05 -29.62 22.93
CA ILE A 103 -5.17 -29.31 24.07
C ILE A 103 -5.53 -30.17 25.29
N GLU A 104 -6.83 -30.30 25.60
CA GLU A 104 -7.29 -31.15 26.70
C GLU A 104 -6.86 -32.61 26.52
N ARG A 105 -7.02 -33.17 25.32
CA ARG A 105 -6.60 -34.54 25.00
C ARG A 105 -5.08 -34.69 25.17
N GLN A 106 -4.31 -33.74 24.65
CA GLN A 106 -2.85 -33.76 24.81
C GLN A 106 -2.44 -33.75 26.29
N ASN A 107 -3.08 -32.91 27.10
CA ASN A 107 -2.79 -32.79 28.53
C ASN A 107 -3.19 -34.05 29.31
N ARG A 108 -4.32 -34.69 28.96
CA ARG A 108 -4.71 -35.99 29.54
C ARG A 108 -3.70 -37.09 29.23
N THR A 109 -3.24 -37.19 27.99
CA THR A 109 -2.22 -38.17 27.59
C THR A 109 -0.90 -37.94 28.32
N LYS A 110 -0.45 -36.67 28.46
CA LYS A 110 0.76 -36.36 29.25
C LYS A 110 0.60 -36.79 30.71
N ARG A 111 -0.55 -36.53 31.33
CA ARG A 111 -0.85 -36.93 32.72
C ARG A 111 -0.92 -38.45 32.89
N SER A 112 -1.51 -39.20 31.95
CA SER A 112 -1.58 -40.66 32.02
C SER A 112 -0.23 -41.33 31.83
N VAL A 113 0.66 -40.74 31.03
CA VAL A 113 2.05 -41.23 30.87
C VAL A 113 2.85 -40.96 32.15
N LEU A 114 2.68 -39.79 32.77
CA LEU A 114 3.31 -39.44 34.05
C LEU A 114 2.76 -40.24 35.25
N SER A 115 1.50 -40.67 35.22
CA SER A 115 0.93 -41.50 36.30
C SER A 115 1.32 -42.98 36.18
N ASN A 116 1.74 -43.44 35.00
CA ASN A 116 2.10 -44.83 34.73
C ASN A 116 3.61 -45.10 34.67
N SER A 117 4.45 -44.16 35.15
CA SER A 117 5.90 -44.36 35.24
C SER A 117 6.29 -45.37 36.35
N PHE A 118 6.17 -46.66 36.02
CA PHE A 118 7.31 -47.57 36.17
C PHE A 118 8.46 -47.06 35.28
N PRO A 119 9.75 -47.28 35.62
CA PRO A 119 10.87 -46.77 34.82
C PRO A 119 10.96 -47.56 33.52
N VAL A 120 10.29 -47.09 32.47
CA VAL A 120 10.54 -47.52 31.09
C VAL A 120 11.46 -46.48 30.46
N PRO A 121 12.65 -46.87 29.94
CA PRO A 121 13.53 -45.92 29.29
C PRO A 121 12.84 -45.36 28.04
N LEU A 122 12.73 -44.04 27.96
CA LEU A 122 12.28 -43.33 26.77
C LEU A 122 13.27 -43.62 25.63
N ASN A 123 12.94 -44.55 24.75
CA ASN A 123 13.54 -44.65 23.44
C ASN A 123 12.88 -43.59 22.55
N THR A 124 13.46 -42.40 22.48
CA THR A 124 13.01 -41.27 21.63
C THR A 124 13.35 -41.45 20.15
N ASN A 125 13.53 -42.69 19.68
CA ASN A 125 13.85 -42.93 18.28
C ASN A 125 12.60 -43.36 17.51
N GLN A 126 12.23 -42.49 16.56
CA GLN A 126 11.50 -42.78 15.31
C GLN A 126 9.98 -42.65 15.33
N LEU A 127 9.51 -41.40 15.22
CA LEU A 127 8.57 -41.08 14.14
C LEU A 127 9.41 -40.55 12.96
N PRO A 128 9.44 -41.20 11.78
CA PRO A 128 10.07 -40.61 10.62
C PRO A 128 9.11 -39.57 10.02
N LEU A 129 9.05 -38.38 10.62
CA LEU A 129 8.56 -37.21 9.88
C LEU A 129 9.60 -36.90 8.82
N LYS A 130 9.31 -37.31 7.58
CA LYS A 130 9.93 -36.85 6.34
C LYS A 130 9.63 -35.36 6.12
N VAL A 131 10.05 -34.54 7.07
CA VAL A 131 9.84 -33.08 7.13
C VAL A 131 11.18 -32.37 7.31
N ASN A 132 12.21 -33.07 7.78
CA ASN A 132 13.49 -32.47 8.14
C ASN A 132 14.32 -32.09 6.91
N SER A 133 14.25 -32.86 5.82
CA SER A 133 14.96 -32.57 4.56
C SER A 133 14.37 -31.37 3.82
N ASP A 134 13.04 -31.32 3.77
CA ASP A 134 12.32 -30.37 2.92
C ASP A 134 12.27 -28.99 3.60
N VAL A 135 12.17 -28.95 4.93
CA VAL A 135 12.27 -27.71 5.70
C VAL A 135 13.69 -27.15 5.71
N ALA A 136 14.72 -27.99 5.71
CA ALA A 136 16.10 -27.54 5.59
C ALA A 136 16.37 -26.97 4.18
N ALA A 137 15.89 -27.64 3.13
CA ALA A 137 15.98 -27.17 1.75
C ALA A 137 15.24 -25.84 1.54
N LEU A 138 14.03 -25.69 2.10
CA LEU A 138 13.26 -24.44 2.03
C LEU A 138 13.93 -23.30 2.79
N LYS A 139 14.56 -23.58 3.95
CA LYS A 139 15.27 -22.57 4.74
C LYS A 139 16.51 -22.05 4.03
N GLU A 140 17.27 -22.94 3.39
CA GLU A 140 18.45 -22.56 2.61
C GLU A 140 18.06 -21.86 1.30
N ALA A 141 16.97 -22.27 0.64
CA ALA A 141 16.41 -21.56 -0.50
C ALA A 141 15.96 -20.13 -0.14
N ASN A 142 15.30 -19.95 1.01
CA ASN A 142 14.84 -18.63 1.46
C ASN A 142 16.00 -17.67 1.76
N LYS A 143 17.07 -18.15 2.42
CA LYS A 143 18.28 -17.33 2.65
C LYS A 143 18.96 -16.91 1.34
N SER A 144 19.03 -17.82 0.37
CA SER A 144 19.59 -17.54 -0.95
C SER A 144 18.78 -16.47 -1.70
N LEU A 145 17.45 -16.57 -1.68
CA LEU A 145 16.56 -15.59 -2.30
C LEU A 145 16.63 -14.22 -1.62
N LEU A 146 16.67 -14.17 -0.28
CA LEU A 146 16.79 -12.91 0.46
C LEU A 146 18.13 -12.23 0.15
N SER A 147 19.22 -13.00 0.05
CA SER A 147 20.53 -12.48 -0.33
C SER A 147 20.55 -11.95 -1.77
N ALA A 148 19.91 -12.65 -2.70
CA ALA A 148 19.81 -12.21 -4.10
C ALA A 148 18.99 -10.91 -4.22
N PHE A 149 17.92 -10.76 -3.45
CA PHE A 149 17.12 -9.53 -3.39
C PHE A 149 17.94 -8.32 -2.96
N TRP A 150 18.74 -8.45 -1.89
CA TRP A 150 19.62 -7.36 -1.44
C TRP A 150 20.72 -7.03 -2.44
N LEU A 151 21.29 -8.03 -3.12
CA LEU A 151 22.26 -7.81 -4.20
C LEU A 151 21.66 -6.97 -5.34
N MET A 152 20.42 -7.29 -5.75
CA MET A 152 19.72 -6.56 -6.80
C MET A 152 19.45 -5.10 -6.42
N ILE A 153 19.08 -4.83 -5.17
CA ILE A 153 18.91 -3.47 -4.65
C ILE A 153 20.23 -2.69 -4.74
N VAL A 154 21.35 -3.28 -4.31
CA VAL A 154 22.66 -2.62 -4.36
C VAL A 154 23.05 -2.29 -5.80
N ILE A 155 22.86 -3.23 -6.74
CA ILE A 155 23.13 -2.98 -8.17
C ILE A 155 22.26 -1.85 -8.70
N ALA A 156 20.96 -1.83 -8.38
CA ALA A 156 20.04 -0.78 -8.82
C ALA A 156 20.46 0.60 -8.29
N LEU A 157 20.90 0.69 -7.03
CA LEU A 157 21.38 1.95 -6.45
C LEU A 157 22.67 2.44 -7.11
N ILE A 158 23.60 1.55 -7.43
CA ILE A 158 24.83 1.89 -8.16
C ILE A 158 24.50 2.44 -9.55
N LEU A 159 23.59 1.80 -10.28
CA LEU A 159 23.15 2.26 -11.60
C LEU A 159 22.45 3.62 -11.52
N ALA A 160 21.57 3.82 -10.54
CA ALA A 160 20.88 5.09 -10.33
C ALA A 160 21.87 6.23 -10.02
N ALA A 161 22.87 5.97 -9.16
CA ALA A 161 23.91 6.94 -8.86
C ALA A 161 24.75 7.30 -10.09
N ALA A 162 25.13 6.30 -10.91
CA ALA A 162 25.88 6.54 -12.15
C ALA A 162 25.08 7.39 -13.16
N LEU A 163 23.78 7.12 -13.31
CA LEU A 163 22.90 7.92 -14.16
C LEU A 163 22.78 9.36 -13.65
N LEU A 164 22.67 9.55 -12.34
CA LEU A 164 22.61 10.88 -11.73
C LEU A 164 23.90 11.67 -11.94
N VAL A 165 25.07 11.05 -11.77
CA VAL A 165 26.37 11.67 -12.05
C VAL A 165 26.51 12.04 -13.52
N MET A 166 26.09 11.17 -14.44
CA MET A 166 26.07 11.48 -15.88
C MET A 166 25.13 12.64 -16.20
N ALA A 167 23.93 12.67 -15.62
CA ALA A 167 22.97 13.75 -15.84
C ALA A 167 23.50 15.10 -15.36
N ILE A 168 24.12 15.14 -14.16
CA ILE A 168 24.75 16.34 -13.62
C ILE A 168 25.93 16.77 -14.49
N SER A 169 26.78 15.83 -14.90
CA SER A 169 27.94 16.14 -15.77
C SER A 169 27.50 16.72 -17.11
N ASN A 170 26.46 16.14 -17.72
CA ASN A 170 25.89 16.65 -18.97
C ASN A 170 25.27 18.03 -18.82
N HIS A 171 24.53 18.27 -17.73
CA HIS A 171 23.96 19.58 -17.44
C HIS A 171 25.06 20.64 -17.26
N LEU A 172 26.09 20.35 -16.45
CA LEU A 172 27.22 21.25 -16.25
C LEU A 172 27.96 21.54 -17.56
N ASN A 173 28.20 20.52 -18.39
CA ASN A 173 28.85 20.70 -19.68
C ASN A 173 28.04 21.60 -20.63
N ALA A 174 26.72 21.44 -20.68
CA ALA A 174 25.84 22.31 -21.48
C ALA A 174 25.88 23.77 -20.98
N THR A 175 25.76 24.00 -19.67
CA THR A 175 25.84 25.35 -19.08
C THR A 175 27.19 26.02 -19.34
N ILE A 176 28.27 25.24 -19.32
CA ILE A 176 29.62 25.73 -19.59
C ILE A 176 29.76 26.11 -21.08
N GLN A 177 29.25 25.31 -22.02
CA GLN A 177 29.25 25.66 -23.45
C GLN A 177 28.47 26.94 -23.74
N ASP A 178 27.29 27.13 -23.13
CA ASP A 178 26.50 28.36 -23.28
C ASP A 178 27.25 29.59 -22.76
N SER A 179 28.05 29.42 -21.71
CA SER A 179 28.86 30.51 -21.11
C SER A 179 30.05 30.91 -21.99
N TYR A 180 30.64 29.97 -22.73
CA TYR A 180 31.75 30.28 -23.66
C TYR A 180 31.27 30.95 -24.96
N CYS A 181 30.05 30.67 -25.44
CA CYS A 181 29.48 31.39 -26.58
C CYS A 181 29.19 32.88 -26.30
N PHE A 182 29.10 33.29 -25.04
CA PHE A 182 28.88 34.70 -24.66
C PHE A 182 30.18 35.49 -24.43
N ALA A 183 31.33 34.82 -24.34
CA ALA A 183 32.61 35.46 -24.01
C ALA A 183 33.44 35.88 -25.24
N GLU A 184 32.94 35.66 -26.46
CA GLU A 184 33.66 35.89 -27.72
C GLU A 184 33.13 37.10 -28.53
N GLU A 185 32.47 38.06 -27.89
CA GLU A 185 32.28 39.42 -28.45
C GLU A 185 33.29 40.41 -27.82
N PRO A 186 34.51 40.56 -28.37
CA PRO A 186 35.35 41.69 -28.04
C PRO A 186 35.00 42.89 -28.95
N ASP A 187 34.67 43.99 -28.30
CA ASP A 187 35.00 45.35 -28.73
C ASP A 187 34.52 45.80 -30.12
N LEU A 188 33.20 45.94 -30.29
CA LEU A 188 32.66 47.02 -31.11
C LEU A 188 31.86 47.95 -30.20
N PHE A 189 31.91 49.26 -30.46
CA PHE A 189 31.22 50.33 -29.72
C PHE A 189 31.97 50.94 -28.52
N ALA A 190 33.23 51.29 -28.71
CA ALA A 190 33.83 52.42 -28.01
C ALA A 190 34.34 53.46 -29.01
N ASN A 191 33.42 54.12 -29.73
CA ASN A 191 33.57 55.50 -30.21
C ASN A 191 32.36 55.92 -31.05
N THR A 192 31.44 56.70 -30.46
CA THR A 192 30.67 57.69 -31.22
C THR A 192 30.13 58.76 -30.28
N GLU A 193 30.85 59.88 -30.28
CA GLU A 193 30.42 61.28 -30.24
C GLU A 193 29.10 61.67 -29.54
N LYS A 194 29.30 62.55 -28.54
CA LYS A 194 28.66 63.87 -28.37
C LYS A 194 27.23 64.01 -28.95
N GLY A 195 26.24 63.92 -28.05
CA GLY A 195 24.86 64.34 -28.31
C GLY A 195 24.25 65.04 -27.10
N THR A 196 24.05 66.35 -27.26
CA THR A 196 23.47 67.35 -26.36
C THR A 196 22.14 66.90 -25.72
N PHE A 197 22.01 67.02 -24.40
CA PHE A 197 20.74 66.80 -23.67
C PHE A 197 20.10 68.15 -23.35
N THR A 198 18.99 68.47 -24.03
CA THR A 198 18.19 69.68 -23.80
C THR A 198 17.04 69.33 -22.85
N LEU A 199 17.01 69.99 -21.69
CA LEU A 199 15.91 69.96 -20.74
C LEU A 199 14.68 70.69 -21.31
N TYR A 200 13.53 70.02 -21.37
CA TYR A 200 12.22 70.67 -21.43
C TYR A 200 11.42 70.27 -20.19
N GLY A 201 11.13 71.27 -19.36
CA GLY A 201 10.02 71.21 -18.41
C GLY A 201 8.71 71.52 -19.11
N SER A 202 7.61 70.94 -18.63
CA SER A 202 6.31 71.59 -18.62
C SER A 202 5.39 70.94 -17.60
N THR A 203 4.76 71.82 -16.83
CA THR A 203 3.67 71.64 -15.86
C THR A 203 2.41 71.03 -16.48
N ASN A 204 1.80 70.09 -15.76
CA ASN A 204 0.54 70.27 -15.02
C ASN A 204 0.32 69.11 -14.05
#